data_AF-A0A1H0MS42-F1
#
_entry.id   AF-A0A1H0MS42-F1
#
_cell.length_a   1.000
_cell.length_b   1.000
_cell.length_c   1.000
_cell.angle_alpha   90.00
_cell.angle_beta   90.00
_cell.angle_gamma   90.00
#
_symmetry.space_group_name_H-M   'P 1'
#
loop_
_entity.id
_entity.type
_entity.pdbx_description
1 polymer ?
#
loop_
_entity_poly.entity_id
_entity_poly.type
_entity_poly.pdbx_seq_one_letter_code
_entity_poly.pdbx_strand_id
1 'polypeptide(L)' 'MSNEPGEKVTVNQKNDDGLWYYAITAEGKQGPKVGPFDTEEAALAAGEDSLAKGESA' A
#
# COMPACT_ATOMS: atom_id res chain seq x y z
N MET A 1 -8.59 -13.91 -20.87
CA MET A 1 -7.26 -13.52 -20.37
C MET A 1 -7.51 -12.52 -19.26
N SER A 2 -7.54 -12.94 -18.00
CA SER A 2 -7.71 -12.03 -16.87
C SER A 2 -6.37 -11.33 -16.64
N ASN A 3 -6.13 -10.27 -17.40
CA ASN A 3 -5.04 -9.36 -17.11
C ASN A 3 -5.63 -8.22 -16.27
N GLU A 4 -6.03 -8.56 -15.04
CA GLU A 4 -6.25 -7.55 -14.01
C GLU A 4 -4.88 -6.88 -13.82
N PRO A 5 -4.73 -5.57 -14.08
CA PRO A 5 -3.57 -4.84 -13.62
C PRO A 5 -3.69 -4.81 -12.09
N GLY A 6 -3.29 -5.90 -11.44
CA GLY A 6 -3.53 -6.14 -10.02
C GLY A 6 -2.73 -5.17 -9.18
N GLU A 7 -3.32 -4.02 -8.90
CA GLU A 7 -2.78 -3.10 -7.92
C GLU A 7 -2.70 -3.83 -6.59
N LYS A 8 -1.53 -3.79 -5.95
CA LYS A 8 -1.30 -4.50 -4.68
C LYS A 8 -0.75 -3.57 -3.63
N VAL A 9 -1.26 -3.69 -2.41
CA VAL A 9 -0.72 -3.02 -1.24
C VAL A 9 0.49 -3.80 -0.78
N THR A 10 1.63 -3.12 -0.65
CA THR A 10 2.85 -3.71 -0.09
C THR A 10 3.22 -2.96 1.17
N VAL A 11 3.19 -3.64 2.31
CA VAL A 11 3.57 -3.08 3.61
C VAL A 11 5.02 -3.44 3.90
N ASN A 12 5.82 -2.46 4.32
CA ASN A 12 7.20 -2.68 4.74
C ASN A 12 7.52 -1.79 5.95
N GLN A 13 8.07 -2.40 7.00
CA GLN A 13 8.77 -1.68 8.07
C GLN A 13 10.15 -1.26 7.54
N LYS A 14 10.19 -0.26 6.66
CA LYS A 14 11.43 0.12 5.96
C LYS A 14 12.34 1.05 6.78
N ASN A 15 11.94 1.44 8.00
CA ASN A 15 12.66 2.40 8.83
C ASN A 15 12.94 1.81 10.22
N ASP A 16 14.13 2.10 10.77
CA ASP A 16 14.58 1.75 12.14
C ASP A 16 13.74 2.40 13.27
N ASP A 17 12.78 3.26 12.92
CA ASP A 17 11.84 3.89 13.86
C ASP A 17 10.80 2.91 14.44
N GLY A 18 10.78 1.65 13.96
CA GLY A 18 9.79 0.65 14.36
C GLY A 18 8.41 0.86 13.73
N LEU A 19 8.27 1.86 12.85
CA LEU A 19 7.01 2.27 12.23
C LEU A 19 6.80 1.60 10.86
N TRP A 20 5.54 1.36 10.55
CA TRP A 20 5.08 0.67 9.33
C TRP A 20 4.67 1.66 8.25
N TYR A 21 4.92 1.30 7.00
CA TYR A 21 4.58 2.09 5.83
C TYR A 21 4.03 1.18 4.74
N TYR A 22 2.97 1.59 4.06
CA TYR A 22 2.49 0.89 2.87
C TYR A 22 2.89 1.64 1.60
N ALA A 23 2.95 0.91 0.49
CA ALA A 23 3.05 1.47 -0.84
C ALA A 23 2.15 0.67 -1.78
N ILE A 24 1.38 1.36 -2.60
CA ILE A 24 0.54 0.73 -3.61
C ILE A 24 1.39 0.52 -4.85
N THR A 25 1.45 -0.72 -5.33
CA THR A 25 2.12 -1.06 -6.58
C THR A 25 1.08 -1.27 -7.65
N ALA A 26 1.04 -0.37 -8.64
CA ALA A 26 0.12 -0.42 -9.78
C ALA A 26 0.94 -0.58 -11.07
N GLU A 27 0.52 -1.47 -11.97
CA GLU A 27 1.21 -1.73 -13.24
C GLU A 27 2.72 -1.98 -13.11
N GLY A 28 3.14 -2.68 -12.04
CA GLY A 28 4.56 -2.94 -11.74
C GLY A 28 5.37 -1.73 -11.27
N LYS A 29 4.75 -0.56 -11.08
CA LYS A 29 5.36 0.63 -10.50
C LYS A 29 4.94 0.76 -9.04
N GLN A 30 5.93 0.75 -8.15
CA GLN A 30 5.69 1.04 -6.74
C GLN A 30 5.46 2.55 -6.58
N GLY A 31 4.29 2.90 -6.05
CA GLY A 31 3.91 4.26 -5.70
C GLY A 31 4.65 4.80 -4.48
N PRO A 32 4.31 6.03 -4.04
CA PRO A 32 4.91 6.63 -2.86
C PRO A 32 4.61 5.79 -1.61
N LYS A 33 5.56 5.80 -0.66
CA LYS A 33 5.30 5.23 0.67
C LYS A 33 4.37 6.16 1.44
N VAL A 34 3.38 5.59 2.11
CA VAL A 34 2.43 6.28 2.97
C VAL A 34 2.53 5.72 4.39
N GLY A 35 2.57 6.60 5.39
CA GLY A 35 2.77 6.30 6.80
C GLY A 35 3.31 7.52 7.55
N PRO A 36 3.81 7.38 8.79
CA PRO A 36 3.97 6.13 9.54
C PRO A 36 2.69 5.56 10.15
N PHE A 37 2.69 4.24 10.39
CA PHE A 37 1.67 3.51 11.15
C PHE A 37 2.33 2.73 12.29
N ASP A 38 1.63 2.56 13.40
CA ASP A 38 2.14 1.82 14.57
C ASP A 38 2.18 0.29 14.34
N THR A 39 1.30 -0.25 13.49
CA THR A 39 1.20 -1.70 13.21
C THR A 39 1.14 -2.00 11.71
N GLU A 40 1.56 -3.22 11.35
CA GLU A 40 1.47 -3.73 9.97
C GLU A 40 0.01 -3.72 9.49
N GLU A 41 -0.91 -4.16 10.34
CA GLU A 41 -2.35 -4.22 10.05
C GLU A 41 -2.94 -2.84 9.74
N ALA A 42 -2.54 -1.80 10.49
CA ALA A 42 -3.00 -0.44 10.25
C ALA A 42 -2.49 0.10 8.90
N ALA A 43 -1.23 -0.18 8.56
CA ALA A 43 -0.67 0.17 7.26
C ALA A 43 -1.34 -0.59 6.11
N LEU A 44 -1.61 -1.89 6.29
CA LEU A 44 -2.29 -2.73 5.31
C LEU A 44 -3.72 -2.22 5.07
N ALA A 45 -4.51 -2.06 6.13
CA ALA A 45 -5.90 -1.60 6.04
C ALA A 45 -6.01 -0.21 5.42
N ALA A 46 -5.12 0.73 5.78
CA ALA A 46 -5.07 2.05 5.16
C ALA A 46 -4.68 1.97 3.67
N GLY A 47 -3.78 1.07 3.32
CA GLY A 47 -3.41 0.81 1.94
C GLY A 47 -4.54 0.20 1.12
N GLU A 48 -5.29 -0.75 1.68
CA GLU A 48 -6.43 -1.38 1.01
C GLU A 48 -7.61 -0.40 0.86
N ASP A 49 -7.90 0.42 1.89
CA ASP A 49 -8.89 1.50 1.79
C ASP A 49 -8.49 2.54 0.73
N SER A 50 -7.20 2.89 0.67
CA SER A 50 -6.69 3.82 -0.34
C SER A 50 -6.77 3.23 -1.75
N LEU A 51 -6.48 1.94 -1.89
CA LEU A 51 -6.60 1.22 -3.16
C LEU A 51 -8.06 1.19 -3.63
N ALA A 52 -8.98 0.82 -2.74
CA ALA A 52 -10.41 0.79 -3.02
C ALA A 52 -10.99 2.18 -3.35
N LYS A 53 -10.44 3.25 -2.76
CA LYS A 53 -10.82 4.64 -3.07
C LYS A 53 -10.19 5.18 -4.36
N GLY A 54 -9.00 4.69 -4.74
CA GLY A 54 -8.27 5.11 -5.93
C GLY A 54 -8.92 4.68 -7.24
N GLU A 55 -9.72 3.60 -7.22
CA GLU A 55 -10.48 3.10 -8.38
C GLU A 55 -11.76 3.91 -8.68
N SER A 56 -11.90 5.11 -8.10
CA SER A 56 -13.07 5.99 -8.24
C SER A 56 -12.66 7.46 -8.37
N ALA A 57 -11.94 7.83 -9.43
CA ALA A 57 -11.76 9.23 -9.84
C ALA A 57 -11.65 9.38 -11.35
#